data_AF-A0AAD8YJM8-F1
#
_entry.id   AF-A0AAD8YJM8-F1
#
_cell.length_a   1.000
_cell.length_b   1.000
_cell.length_c   1.000
_cell.angle_alpha   90.00
_cell.angle_beta   90.00
_cell.angle_gamma   90.00
#
_symmetry.space_group_name_H-M   'P 1'
#
loop_
_entity.id
_entity.type
_entity.pdbx_description
1 polymer ?
#
loop_
_entity_poly.entity_id
_entity_poly.type
_entity_poly.pdbx_seq_one_letter_code
_entity_poly.pdbx_strand_id
1 'polypeptide(L)'
;MAGLPALDAILSTTSLAALKFINTAAFALNVGAVSVPGRLDGQQDDEMRKGEINPSKPNANETASGVYGRNRCRTLVDPSGWAFAIWGPIYLGETAFIATQLLSSHADAVIPGMTAPFPLVRIFRPSYLGDGMKKYISAGMLAGTAYSLSLVLEAGNAAAAANPAFHAWMLTPFRSYLVNLNGSLASDSTSSPRAMTALGHSSALAATALGVGVTVAMSAPVYGMTLAWALAACADGMKKRKAAHSEHDEKILGAAANVQRKLCLAGSFACLSTALYTALL
;
A
#
# COMPACT_ATOMS: atom_id res chain seq x y z
N MET A 1 -9.07 17.49 14.78
CA MET A 1 -10.17 16.55 14.47
C MET A 1 -11.19 17.24 13.58
N ALA A 2 -11.19 16.90 12.30
CA ALA A 2 -12.34 17.13 11.42
C ALA A 2 -12.45 15.87 10.54
N GLY A 3 -12.94 14.79 11.15
CA GLY A 3 -13.52 13.70 10.39
C GLY A 3 -14.74 14.22 9.65
N LEU A 4 -15.26 13.42 8.72
CA LEU A 4 -16.55 13.73 8.09
C LEU A 4 -17.58 13.89 9.22
N PRO A 5 -18.17 15.08 9.45
CA PRO A 5 -18.97 15.36 10.65
C PRO A 5 -20.16 14.40 10.79
N ALA A 6 -20.68 13.93 9.65
CA ALA A 6 -21.73 12.93 9.59
C ALA A 6 -21.28 11.54 10.09
N LEU A 7 -20.04 11.15 9.80
CA LEU A 7 -19.47 9.88 10.22
C LEU A 7 -19.15 9.90 11.73
N ASP A 8 -18.59 11.00 12.22
CA ASP A 8 -18.32 11.21 13.64
C ASP A 8 -19.62 11.21 14.45
N ALA A 9 -20.68 11.84 13.93
CA ALA A 9 -22.02 11.80 14.53
C ALA A 9 -22.61 10.38 14.59
N ILE A 10 -22.49 9.60 13.50
CA ILE A 10 -22.98 8.20 13.46
C ILE A 10 -22.19 7.32 14.44
N LEU A 11 -20.86 7.42 14.45
CA LEU A 11 -20.01 6.62 15.34
C LEU A 11 -20.24 6.97 16.81
N SER A 12 -20.48 8.25 17.13
CA SER A 12 -20.73 8.71 18.51
C SER A 12 -22.05 8.21 19.13
N THR A 13 -22.99 7.75 18.31
CA THR A 13 -24.31 7.25 18.77
C THR A 13 -24.41 5.72 18.70
N THR A 14 -23.40 5.06 18.15
CA THR A 14 -23.38 3.61 17.94
C THR A 14 -22.88 2.90 19.19
N SER A 15 -23.58 1.84 19.63
CA SER A 15 -23.17 1.08 20.81
C SER A 15 -21.83 0.36 20.56
N LEU A 16 -21.03 0.18 21.62
CA LEU A 16 -19.76 -0.54 21.54
C LEU A 16 -19.91 -1.95 20.95
N ALA A 17 -20.99 -2.66 21.30
CA ALA A 17 -21.29 -3.97 20.75
C ALA A 17 -21.53 -3.92 19.23
N ALA A 18 -22.24 -2.91 18.75
CA ALA A 18 -22.44 -2.70 17.32
C ALA A 18 -21.11 -2.36 16.61
N LEU A 19 -20.24 -1.56 17.22
CA LEU A 19 -18.92 -1.24 16.66
C LEU A 19 -18.01 -2.49 16.57
N LYS A 20 -17.98 -3.33 17.61
CA LYS A 20 -17.26 -4.63 17.59
C LYS A 20 -17.79 -5.55 16.50
N PHE A 21 -19.12 -5.61 16.34
CA PHE A 21 -19.76 -6.37 15.28
C PHE A 21 -19.37 -5.85 13.89
N ILE A 22 -19.43 -4.54 13.67
CA ILE A 22 -19.05 -3.89 12.41
C ILE A 22 -17.58 -4.21 12.05
N ASN A 23 -16.66 -4.08 13.01
CA ASN A 23 -15.25 -4.42 12.80
C ASN A 23 -15.05 -5.90 12.44
N THR A 24 -15.70 -6.79 13.19
CA THR A 24 -15.62 -8.24 12.95
C THR A 24 -16.19 -8.61 11.59
N ALA A 25 -17.34 -8.04 11.23
CA ALA A 25 -17.97 -8.24 9.92
C ALA A 25 -17.10 -7.68 8.79
N ALA A 26 -16.51 -6.49 8.97
CA ALA A 26 -15.60 -5.90 7.99
C ALA A 26 -14.34 -6.76 7.79
N PHE A 27 -13.76 -7.29 8.87
CA PHE A 27 -12.63 -8.20 8.80
C PHE A 27 -12.99 -9.51 8.10
N ALA A 28 -14.11 -10.14 8.45
CA ALA A 28 -14.59 -11.36 7.79
C ALA A 28 -14.87 -11.13 6.29
N LEU A 29 -15.44 -9.98 5.94
CA LEU A 29 -15.64 -9.57 4.55
C LEU A 29 -14.31 -9.36 3.82
N ASN A 30 -13.30 -8.78 4.47
CA ASN A 30 -11.96 -8.62 3.91
C ASN A 30 -11.30 -9.98 3.66
N VAL A 31 -11.30 -10.89 4.64
CA VAL A 31 -10.79 -12.26 4.50
C VAL A 31 -11.50 -12.97 3.34
N GLY A 32 -12.82 -12.89 3.27
CA GLY A 32 -13.60 -13.45 2.16
C GLY A 32 -13.23 -12.83 0.81
N ALA A 33 -13.09 -11.50 0.75
CA ALA A 33 -12.76 -10.78 -0.47
C ALA A 33 -11.38 -11.17 -1.04
N VAL A 34 -10.38 -11.38 -0.17
CA VAL A 34 -9.02 -11.74 -0.60
C VAL A 34 -8.82 -13.22 -0.85
N SER A 35 -9.66 -14.07 -0.27
CA SER A 35 -9.64 -15.52 -0.49
C SER A 35 -10.21 -15.92 -1.87
N VAL A 36 -11.00 -15.04 -2.51
CA VAL A 36 -11.58 -15.33 -3.83
C VAL A 36 -10.59 -14.90 -4.93
N PRO A 37 -10.16 -15.82 -5.83
CA PRO A 37 -9.28 -15.50 -6.95
C PRO A 37 -9.79 -14.36 -7.85
N GLY A 38 -8.87 -13.69 -8.57
CA GLY A 38 -9.18 -12.61 -9.51
C GLY A 38 -9.05 -11.18 -8.96
N ARG A 39 -8.40 -11.01 -7.80
CA ARG A 39 -8.00 -9.71 -7.27
C ARG A 39 -6.79 -9.18 -8.05
N LEU A 40 -6.76 -7.87 -8.32
CA LEU A 40 -5.69 -7.22 -9.10
C LEU A 40 -4.27 -7.51 -8.57
N ASP A 41 -4.09 -7.42 -7.26
CA ASP A 41 -2.81 -7.67 -6.61
C ASP A 41 -2.41 -9.16 -6.62
N GLY A 42 -3.36 -10.10 -6.54
CA GLY A 42 -3.10 -11.53 -6.71
C GLY A 42 -2.69 -11.89 -8.14
N GLN A 43 -3.36 -11.29 -9.13
CA GLN A 43 -2.95 -11.43 -10.54
C GLN A 43 -1.57 -10.81 -10.78
N GLN A 44 -1.31 -9.64 -10.19
CA GLN A 44 -0.03 -8.96 -10.28
C GLN A 44 1.10 -9.78 -9.63
N ASP A 45 0.88 -10.33 -8.43
CA ASP A 45 1.83 -11.19 -7.71
C ASP A 45 2.15 -12.46 -8.51
N ASP A 46 1.13 -13.16 -9.02
CA ASP A 46 1.31 -14.36 -9.84
C ASP A 46 2.13 -14.08 -11.10
N GLU A 47 1.81 -13.01 -11.82
CA GLU A 47 2.58 -12.64 -13.01
C GLU A 47 4.00 -12.16 -12.65
N MET A 48 4.19 -11.51 -11.50
CA MET A 48 5.50 -11.02 -11.04
C MET A 48 6.40 -12.18 -10.66
N ARG A 49 5.93 -13.11 -9.82
CA ARG A 49 6.69 -14.31 -9.43
C ARG A 49 7.03 -15.20 -10.62
N LYS A 50 6.10 -15.39 -11.56
CA LYS A 50 6.37 -16.16 -12.79
C LYS A 50 7.54 -15.56 -13.59
N GLY A 51 7.61 -14.23 -13.66
CA GLY A 51 8.72 -13.53 -14.31
C GLY A 51 10.05 -13.61 -13.55
N GLU A 52 10.02 -13.74 -12.22
CA GLU A 52 11.21 -13.87 -11.37
C GLU A 52 11.79 -15.30 -11.35
N ILE A 53 10.93 -16.32 -11.41
CA ILE A 53 11.33 -17.74 -11.32
C ILE A 53 11.92 -18.27 -12.64
N ASN A 54 11.62 -17.65 -13.79
CA ASN A 54 12.11 -18.12 -15.10
C ASN A 54 12.60 -16.99 -16.01
N PRO A 55 13.76 -16.39 -15.71
CA PRO A 55 14.29 -15.25 -16.47
C PRO A 55 14.67 -15.60 -17.93
N SER A 56 14.92 -16.87 -18.23
CA SER A 56 15.35 -17.38 -19.53
C SER A 56 14.21 -17.69 -20.50
N LYS A 57 12.94 -17.63 -20.05
CA LYS A 57 11.75 -17.74 -20.90
C LYS A 57 10.84 -16.54 -20.63
N PRO A 58 11.14 -15.35 -21.18
CA PRO A 58 10.27 -14.20 -21.05
C PRO A 58 9.05 -14.40 -21.96
N ASN A 59 8.10 -15.27 -21.57
CA ASN A 59 6.86 -15.58 -22.29
C ASN A 59 7.02 -15.57 -23.82
N ALA A 60 7.62 -16.62 -24.37
CA ALA A 60 7.94 -16.73 -25.78
C ALA A 60 6.73 -16.76 -26.74
N ASN A 61 5.48 -16.50 -26.33
CA ASN A 61 4.36 -16.41 -27.27
C ASN A 61 3.02 -15.84 -26.76
N GLU A 62 2.94 -15.16 -25.60
CA GLU A 62 1.67 -14.52 -25.22
C GLU A 62 1.75 -13.01 -25.45
N THR A 63 0.95 -12.56 -26.42
CA THR A 63 0.57 -11.17 -26.62
C THR A 63 0.46 -10.47 -25.27
N ALA A 64 1.17 -9.36 -25.13
CA ALA A 64 1.03 -8.40 -24.03
C ALA A 64 -0.36 -7.72 -24.08
N SER A 65 -1.44 -8.50 -24.11
CA SER A 65 -2.83 -8.06 -24.23
C SER A 65 -3.42 -7.64 -22.89
N GLY A 66 -2.78 -8.01 -21.77
CA GLY A 66 -3.14 -7.55 -20.43
C GLY A 66 -2.56 -6.18 -20.11
N VAL A 67 -3.38 -5.32 -19.50
CA VAL A 67 -3.01 -3.98 -18.96
C VAL A 67 -1.70 -4.02 -18.15
N TYR A 68 -1.41 -5.15 -17.49
CA TYR A 68 -0.20 -5.36 -16.68
C TYR A 68 1.11 -5.50 -17.47
N GLY A 69 1.11 -6.21 -18.61
CA GLY A 69 2.31 -6.39 -19.43
C GLY A 69 2.84 -5.06 -19.97
N ARG A 70 1.92 -4.17 -20.39
CA ARG A 70 2.25 -2.82 -20.86
C ARG A 70 2.75 -1.92 -19.72
N ASN A 71 2.20 -2.07 -18.52
CA ASN A 71 2.64 -1.31 -17.34
C ASN A 71 4.10 -1.62 -16.97
N ARG A 72 4.54 -2.88 -16.98
CA ARG A 72 5.92 -3.25 -16.58
C ARG A 72 7.03 -2.71 -17.47
N CYS A 73 6.72 -2.40 -18.73
CA CYS A 73 7.71 -1.85 -19.66
C CYS A 73 7.87 -0.33 -19.51
N ARG A 74 6.93 0.34 -18.83
CA ARG A 74 6.79 1.80 -18.83
C ARG A 74 6.76 2.44 -17.45
N THR A 75 6.26 1.73 -16.44
CA THR A 75 6.22 2.21 -15.06
C THR A 75 7.63 2.31 -14.49
N LEU A 76 7.87 3.36 -13.70
CA LEU A 76 9.07 3.51 -12.88
C LEU A 76 8.78 3.18 -11.42
N VAL A 77 7.58 2.68 -11.14
CA VAL A 77 7.21 2.18 -9.84
C VAL A 77 6.60 0.81 -10.07
N ASP A 78 7.47 -0.20 -10.03
CA ASP A 78 7.11 -1.61 -10.10
C ASP A 78 7.73 -2.29 -8.89
N PRO A 79 6.96 -2.62 -7.85
CA PRO A 79 7.49 -3.43 -6.76
C PRO A 79 7.78 -4.85 -7.26
N SER A 80 8.77 -5.50 -6.67
CA SER A 80 9.00 -6.93 -6.81
C SER A 80 7.84 -7.76 -6.23
N GLY A 81 7.70 -9.01 -6.66
CA GLY A 81 6.62 -9.89 -6.20
C GLY A 81 6.65 -10.14 -4.68
N TRP A 82 7.85 -10.17 -4.08
CA TRP A 82 7.98 -10.33 -2.63
C TRP A 82 7.38 -9.19 -1.81
N ALA A 83 7.16 -8.01 -2.40
CA ALA A 83 6.53 -6.89 -1.72
C ALA A 83 5.16 -7.27 -1.14
N PHE A 84 4.42 -8.12 -1.85
CA PHE A 84 3.08 -8.57 -1.46
C PHE A 84 3.08 -9.51 -0.26
N ALA A 85 4.24 -10.03 0.17
CA ALA A 85 4.35 -10.77 1.42
C ALA A 85 3.96 -9.91 2.64
N ILE A 86 3.95 -8.58 2.51
CA ILE A 86 3.49 -7.65 3.55
C ILE A 86 2.04 -7.90 3.99
N TRP A 87 1.21 -8.50 3.14
CA TRP A 87 -0.16 -8.85 3.48
C TRP A 87 -0.24 -9.86 4.63
N GLY A 88 0.70 -10.80 4.73
CA GLY A 88 0.69 -11.81 5.80
C GLY A 88 0.75 -11.17 7.20
N PRO A 89 1.79 -10.37 7.51
CA PRO A 89 1.86 -9.62 8.75
C PRO A 89 0.68 -8.66 8.99
N ILE A 90 0.16 -8.01 7.94
CA ILE A 90 -1.04 -7.14 8.05
C ILE A 90 -2.24 -7.95 8.52
N TYR A 91 -2.55 -9.08 7.86
CA TYR A 91 -3.68 -9.93 8.24
C TYR A 91 -3.52 -10.53 9.63
N LEU A 92 -2.30 -10.91 10.01
CA LEU A 92 -2.01 -11.40 11.36
C LEU A 92 -2.29 -10.32 12.41
N GLY A 93 -1.83 -9.08 12.16
CA GLY A 93 -2.09 -7.93 13.03
C GLY A 93 -3.59 -7.61 13.15
N GLU A 94 -4.31 -7.56 12.03
CA GLU A 94 -5.76 -7.36 12.03
C GLU A 94 -6.49 -8.48 12.78
N THR A 95 -6.08 -9.74 12.60
CA THR A 95 -6.67 -10.88 13.33
C THR A 95 -6.46 -10.74 14.83
N ALA A 96 -5.23 -10.43 15.27
CA ALA A 96 -4.91 -10.24 16.68
C ALA A 96 -5.71 -9.07 17.28
N PHE A 97 -5.88 -7.99 16.52
CA PHE A 97 -6.68 -6.84 16.93
C PHE A 97 -8.16 -7.20 17.11
N ILE A 98 -8.78 -7.86 16.13
CA ILE A 98 -10.18 -8.33 16.21
C ILE A 98 -10.36 -9.30 17.38
N ALA A 99 -9.46 -10.27 17.54
CA ALA A 99 -9.50 -11.19 18.68
C ALA A 99 -9.43 -10.44 20.01
N THR A 100 -8.56 -9.43 20.11
CA THR A 100 -8.43 -8.60 21.33
C THR A 100 -9.71 -7.82 21.61
N GLN A 101 -10.37 -7.25 20.59
CA GLN A 101 -11.67 -6.56 20.76
C GLN A 101 -12.77 -7.48 21.30
N LEU A 102 -12.79 -8.74 20.86
CA LEU A 102 -13.81 -9.71 21.24
C LEU A 102 -13.54 -10.33 22.61
N LEU A 103 -12.27 -10.52 22.96
CA LEU A 103 -11.84 -11.26 24.15
C LEU A 103 -11.45 -10.35 25.33
N SER A 104 -11.24 -9.05 25.09
CA SER A 104 -10.77 -8.09 26.10
C SER A 104 -11.50 -6.77 26.03
N SER A 105 -11.77 -6.16 27.20
CA SER A 105 -12.29 -4.79 27.31
C SER A 105 -11.23 -3.71 27.12
N HIS A 106 -9.95 -4.08 27.03
CA HIS A 106 -8.84 -3.13 26.91
C HIS A 106 -8.85 -2.34 25.59
N ALA A 107 -9.54 -2.85 24.57
CA ALA A 107 -9.71 -2.18 23.28
C ALA A 107 -10.97 -1.30 23.22
N ASP A 108 -11.83 -1.31 24.24
CA ASP A 108 -13.14 -0.64 24.20
C ASP A 108 -13.04 0.88 24.01
N ALA A 109 -12.01 1.49 24.62
CA ALA A 109 -11.75 2.92 24.52
C ALA A 109 -11.29 3.36 23.11
N VAL A 110 -10.78 2.44 22.29
CA VAL A 110 -10.18 2.77 20.98
C VAL A 110 -11.08 2.41 19.81
N ILE A 111 -12.00 1.46 20.03
CA ILE A 111 -12.91 0.95 19.01
C ILE A 111 -13.66 2.07 18.28
N PRO A 112 -14.22 3.11 18.94
CA PRO A 112 -14.93 4.20 18.25
C PRO A 112 -14.07 5.01 17.28
N GLY A 113 -12.76 5.14 17.54
CA GLY A 113 -11.82 5.84 16.65
C GLY A 113 -11.29 4.98 15.50
N MET A 114 -11.50 3.67 15.56
CA MET A 114 -10.93 2.70 14.62
C MET A 114 -11.97 2.03 13.70
N THR A 115 -13.26 2.36 13.87
CA THR A 115 -14.39 1.68 13.20
C THR A 115 -14.67 2.14 11.76
N ALA A 116 -13.84 3.00 11.16
CA ALA A 116 -14.09 3.51 9.80
C ALA A 116 -12.81 3.70 8.96
N PRO A 117 -12.86 3.55 7.62
CA PRO A 117 -13.65 2.63 6.78
C PRO A 117 -12.77 1.48 6.23
N PHE A 118 -13.02 0.24 6.69
CA PHE A 118 -12.51 -0.99 6.07
C PHE A 118 -13.36 -1.58 4.92
N PRO A 119 -14.62 -1.19 4.61
CA PRO A 119 -15.43 -1.98 3.68
C PRO A 119 -15.13 -1.76 2.18
N LEU A 120 -14.01 -1.14 1.80
CA LEU A 120 -13.71 -0.86 0.39
C LEU A 120 -12.96 -1.99 -0.35
N VAL A 121 -12.58 -3.08 0.32
CA VAL A 121 -11.79 -4.18 -0.29
C VAL A 121 -12.57 -4.96 -1.37
N ARG A 122 -13.89 -4.76 -1.48
CA ARG A 122 -14.69 -5.37 -2.56
C ARG A 122 -14.48 -4.74 -3.94
N ILE A 123 -13.76 -3.62 -4.06
CA ILE A 123 -13.62 -2.87 -5.32
C ILE A 123 -12.36 -3.29 -6.13
N PHE A 124 -11.53 -4.21 -5.61
CA PHE A 124 -10.33 -4.73 -6.31
C PHE A 124 -10.62 -5.65 -7.51
N ARG A 125 -11.83 -5.62 -8.08
CA ARG A 125 -12.18 -6.39 -9.28
C ARG A 125 -12.39 -5.46 -10.46
N PRO A 126 -11.47 -5.44 -11.45
CA PRO A 126 -11.61 -4.64 -12.66
C PRO A 126 -12.87 -4.99 -13.44
N SER A 127 -13.39 -6.21 -13.28
CA SER A 127 -14.59 -6.70 -13.94
C SER A 127 -15.86 -5.88 -13.63
N TYR A 128 -15.88 -5.10 -12.56
CA TYR A 128 -17.07 -4.34 -12.16
C TYR A 128 -17.13 -2.90 -12.68
N LEU A 129 -16.10 -2.41 -13.35
CA LEU A 129 -15.97 -0.99 -13.72
C LEU A 129 -15.55 -0.85 -15.19
N GLY A 130 -16.04 0.20 -15.87
CA GLY A 130 -15.73 0.48 -17.28
C GLY A 130 -14.24 0.78 -17.52
N ASP A 131 -13.76 0.57 -18.75
CA ASP A 131 -12.33 0.56 -19.09
C ASP A 131 -11.55 1.82 -18.68
N GLY A 132 -12.18 3.00 -18.68
CA GLY A 132 -11.54 4.27 -18.32
C GLY A 132 -11.25 4.45 -16.82
N MET A 133 -12.03 3.82 -15.93
CA MET A 133 -11.89 3.98 -14.48
C MET A 133 -10.93 2.98 -13.85
N LYS A 134 -10.72 1.82 -14.51
CA LYS A 134 -9.82 0.73 -14.09
C LYS A 134 -8.44 1.21 -13.66
N LYS A 135 -7.90 2.24 -14.34
CA LYS A 135 -6.57 2.79 -14.08
C LYS A 135 -6.45 3.56 -12.76
N TYR A 136 -7.49 4.32 -12.36
CA TYR A 136 -7.44 5.16 -11.16
C TYR A 136 -7.96 4.47 -9.89
N ILE A 137 -8.76 3.42 -10.03
CA ILE A 137 -9.36 2.70 -8.89
C ILE A 137 -8.29 2.21 -7.92
N SER A 138 -7.22 1.63 -8.44
CA SER A 138 -6.17 1.08 -7.60
C SER A 138 -5.48 2.19 -6.77
N ALA A 139 -5.26 3.37 -7.37
CA ALA A 139 -4.69 4.53 -6.67
C ALA A 139 -5.67 5.15 -5.66
N GLY A 140 -6.94 5.35 -6.05
CA GLY A 140 -7.97 5.91 -5.17
C GLY A 140 -8.30 5.01 -3.98
N MET A 141 -8.31 3.69 -4.17
CA MET A 141 -8.54 2.73 -3.10
C MET A 141 -7.34 2.61 -2.17
N LEU A 142 -6.10 2.60 -2.68
CA LEU A 142 -4.91 2.70 -1.81
C LEU A 142 -4.88 4.00 -1.03
N ALA A 143 -5.31 5.11 -1.62
CA ALA A 143 -5.47 6.39 -0.91
C ALA A 143 -6.54 6.30 0.18
N GLY A 144 -7.66 5.66 -0.11
CA GLY A 144 -8.71 5.34 0.86
C GLY A 144 -8.16 4.51 2.04
N THR A 145 -7.51 3.38 1.77
CA THR A 145 -6.88 2.54 2.81
C THR A 145 -5.85 3.32 3.61
N ALA A 146 -4.97 4.07 2.94
CA ALA A 146 -3.96 4.92 3.60
C ALA A 146 -4.59 5.97 4.53
N TYR A 147 -5.72 6.56 4.12
CA TYR A 147 -6.47 7.49 4.95
C TYR A 147 -7.14 6.77 6.13
N SER A 148 -7.85 5.67 5.92
CA SER A 148 -8.46 4.86 6.99
C SER A 148 -7.41 4.49 8.04
N LEU A 149 -6.25 4.00 7.60
CA LEU A 149 -5.16 3.59 8.49
C LEU A 149 -4.55 4.74 9.29
N SER A 150 -4.60 5.98 8.79
CA SER A 150 -4.14 7.12 9.59
C SER A 150 -5.09 7.51 10.71
N LEU A 151 -6.40 7.32 10.52
CA LEU A 151 -7.38 7.54 11.58
C LEU A 151 -7.19 6.50 12.69
N VAL A 152 -6.91 5.25 12.29
CA VAL A 152 -6.55 4.16 13.20
C VAL A 152 -5.28 4.49 14.00
N LEU A 153 -4.24 5.02 13.33
CA LEU A 153 -3.00 5.43 13.99
C LEU A 153 -3.22 6.60 14.97
N GLU A 154 -4.01 7.60 14.60
CA GLU A 154 -4.35 8.74 15.48
C GLU A 154 -5.12 8.28 16.72
N ALA A 155 -6.14 7.44 16.53
CA ALA A 155 -6.87 6.82 17.63
C ALA A 155 -5.96 5.96 18.52
N GLY A 156 -5.02 5.24 17.92
CA GLY A 156 -4.06 4.42 18.63
C GLY A 156 -3.06 5.20 19.45
N ASN A 157 -2.53 6.29 18.93
CA ASN A 157 -1.63 7.17 19.67
C ASN A 157 -2.35 7.84 20.84
N ALA A 158 -3.59 8.28 20.65
CA ALA A 158 -4.41 8.83 21.73
C ALA A 158 -4.65 7.79 22.85
N ALA A 159 -4.90 6.54 22.46
CA ALA A 159 -5.07 5.44 23.40
C ALA A 159 -3.78 5.02 24.12
N ALA A 160 -2.67 5.00 23.40
CA ALA A 160 -1.37 4.64 23.96
C ALA A 160 -0.85 5.71 24.94
N ALA A 161 -1.17 6.99 24.69
CA ALA A 161 -0.94 8.06 25.66
C ALA A 161 -1.76 7.86 26.95
N ALA A 162 -2.94 7.23 26.86
CA ALA A 162 -3.77 6.90 28.02
C ALA A 162 -3.37 5.57 28.70
N ASN A 163 -2.81 4.62 27.95
CA ASN A 163 -2.33 3.34 28.45
C ASN A 163 -1.08 2.85 27.68
N PRO A 164 0.13 2.93 28.27
CA PRO A 164 1.38 2.54 27.62
C PRO A 164 1.44 1.06 27.20
N ALA A 165 0.67 0.18 27.87
CA ALA A 165 0.59 -1.24 27.51
C ALA A 165 -0.05 -1.45 26.12
N PHE A 166 -0.76 -0.44 25.60
CA PHE A 166 -1.42 -0.46 24.31
C PHE A 166 -0.44 -0.35 23.12
N HIS A 167 0.74 0.25 23.35
CA HIS A 167 1.77 0.51 22.33
C HIS A 167 2.35 -0.78 21.72
N ALA A 168 2.38 -1.87 22.49
CA ALA A 168 2.88 -3.17 22.05
C ALA A 168 1.93 -3.90 21.08
N TRP A 169 0.64 -3.56 21.09
CA TRP A 169 -0.40 -4.29 20.36
C TRP A 169 -0.78 -3.66 19.02
N MET A 170 -0.47 -2.37 18.82
CA MET A 170 -0.91 -1.56 17.69
C MET A 170 0.20 -1.22 16.69
N LEU A 171 1.16 -2.14 16.56
CA LEU A 171 2.22 -2.07 15.56
C LEU A 171 1.67 -2.54 14.20
N THR A 172 0.77 -1.77 13.57
CA THR A 172 0.44 -1.96 12.15
C THR A 172 0.34 -0.61 11.41
N PRO A 173 1.13 -0.40 10.33
CA PRO A 173 1.14 0.81 9.50
C PRO A 173 0.19 0.65 8.30
N PHE A 174 0.00 1.61 7.37
CA PHE A 174 0.72 1.74 6.10
C PHE A 174 0.05 2.87 5.26
N ARG A 175 0.81 3.81 4.67
CA ARG A 175 0.31 4.68 3.58
C ARG A 175 1.17 4.53 2.33
N SER A 176 0.65 3.90 1.27
CA SER A 176 1.38 3.64 0.01
C SER A 176 0.59 4.09 -1.25
N TYR A 177 -0.03 5.26 -1.21
CA TYR A 177 -0.90 5.73 -2.29
C TYR A 177 -0.15 6.30 -3.51
N LEU A 178 1.03 6.90 -3.32
CA LEU A 178 1.79 7.58 -4.39
C LEU A 178 2.39 6.63 -5.43
N VAL A 179 2.61 5.38 -5.06
CA VAL A 179 3.24 4.39 -5.95
C VAL A 179 2.29 3.93 -7.07
N ASN A 180 0.99 4.01 -6.87
CA ASN A 180 0.02 3.47 -7.82
C ASN A 180 -0.47 4.48 -8.87
N LEU A 181 -0.25 5.79 -8.65
CA LEU A 181 -0.52 6.81 -9.66
C LEU A 181 0.40 6.65 -10.89
N ASN A 182 1.65 6.21 -10.67
CA ASN A 182 2.61 5.95 -11.76
C ASN A 182 2.15 4.77 -12.63
N GLY A 183 1.66 3.69 -12.01
CA GLY A 183 1.08 2.54 -12.71
C GLY A 183 -0.17 2.91 -13.51
N SER A 184 -1.04 3.78 -12.96
CA SER A 184 -2.20 4.31 -13.68
C SER A 184 -1.81 5.07 -14.95
N LEU A 185 -0.74 5.87 -14.92
CA LEU A 185 -0.30 6.65 -16.08
C LEU A 185 0.52 5.83 -17.08
N ALA A 186 1.24 4.82 -16.61
CA ALA A 186 1.94 3.87 -17.46
C ALA A 186 0.97 3.06 -18.35
N SER A 187 -0.27 2.87 -17.88
CA SER A 187 -1.31 2.14 -18.62
C SER A 187 -1.84 2.92 -19.82
N ASP A 188 -1.65 4.23 -19.83
CA ASP A 188 -2.05 5.12 -20.92
C ASP A 188 -0.92 5.23 -21.96
N SER A 189 -1.18 4.71 -23.17
CA SER A 189 -0.21 4.72 -24.27
C SER A 189 0.15 6.12 -24.75
N THR A 190 -0.67 7.13 -24.44
CA THR A 190 -0.43 8.52 -24.85
C THR A 190 0.48 9.29 -23.88
N SER A 191 0.72 8.75 -22.68
CA SER A 191 1.60 9.37 -21.67
C SER A 191 3.03 9.49 -22.18
N SER A 192 3.65 10.65 -22.01
CA SER A 192 5.06 10.84 -22.41
C SER A 192 6.04 10.15 -21.46
N PRO A 193 7.17 9.59 -21.94
CA PRO A 193 8.23 9.04 -21.10
C PRO A 193 8.76 10.02 -20.05
N ARG A 194 8.80 11.31 -20.38
CA ARG A 194 9.24 12.37 -19.47
C ARG A 194 8.27 12.59 -18.31
N ALA A 195 6.95 12.60 -18.58
CA ALA A 195 5.94 12.72 -17.53
C ALA A 195 5.99 11.51 -16.58
N MET A 196 6.14 10.30 -17.11
CA MET A 196 6.30 9.08 -16.30
C MET A 196 7.57 9.14 -15.44
N THR A 197 8.67 9.66 -16.00
CA THR A 197 9.94 9.90 -15.30
C THR A 197 9.76 10.86 -14.13
N ALA A 198 9.22 12.05 -14.40
CA ALA A 198 8.99 13.07 -13.38
C ALA A 198 8.12 12.54 -12.24
N LEU A 199 7.04 11.84 -12.56
CA LEU A 199 6.15 11.27 -11.55
C LEU A 199 6.78 10.12 -10.78
N GLY A 200 7.54 9.24 -11.45
CA GLY A 200 8.24 8.14 -10.78
C GLY A 200 9.22 8.65 -9.72
N HIS A 201 10.08 9.59 -10.11
CA HIS A 201 11.06 10.21 -9.21
C HIS A 201 10.38 11.00 -8.10
N SER A 202 9.36 11.79 -8.44
CA SER A 202 8.61 12.58 -7.45
C SER A 202 7.91 11.69 -6.43
N SER A 203 7.32 10.56 -6.86
CA SER A 203 6.69 9.59 -5.95
C SER A 203 7.71 8.97 -5.00
N ALA A 204 8.91 8.61 -5.46
CA ALA A 204 9.94 8.05 -4.58
C ALA A 204 10.44 9.08 -3.54
N LEU A 205 10.65 10.33 -3.97
CA LEU A 205 11.06 11.42 -3.08
C LEU A 205 9.98 11.77 -2.06
N ALA A 206 8.74 11.91 -2.50
CA ALA A 206 7.61 12.20 -1.62
C ALA A 206 7.34 11.04 -0.64
N ALA A 207 7.42 9.78 -1.10
CA ALA A 207 7.32 8.63 -0.20
C ALA A 207 8.43 8.61 0.85
N THR A 208 9.67 8.95 0.48
CA THR A 208 10.78 9.07 1.42
C THR A 208 10.53 10.17 2.45
N ALA A 209 10.17 11.37 1.99
CA ALA A 209 9.92 12.51 2.87
C ALA A 209 8.76 12.24 3.84
N LEU A 210 7.68 11.63 3.35
CA LEU A 210 6.55 11.22 4.20
C LEU A 210 6.95 10.11 5.17
N GLY A 211 7.76 9.14 4.75
CA GLY A 211 8.26 8.06 5.61
C GLY A 211 9.05 8.58 6.79
N VAL A 212 10.06 9.40 6.51
CA VAL A 212 10.88 10.03 7.55
C VAL A 212 10.04 10.97 8.41
N GLY A 213 9.30 11.90 7.79
CA GLY A 213 8.56 12.94 8.49
C GLY A 213 7.48 12.39 9.42
N VAL A 214 6.66 11.45 8.95
CA VAL A 214 5.60 10.85 9.77
C VAL A 214 6.20 9.99 10.88
N THR A 215 7.25 9.20 10.60
CA THR A 215 7.89 8.37 11.63
C THR A 215 8.45 9.22 12.76
N VAL A 216 9.12 10.33 12.46
CA VAL A 216 9.65 11.23 13.49
C VAL A 216 8.52 11.98 14.21
N ALA A 217 7.58 12.57 13.47
CA ALA A 217 6.55 13.43 14.05
C ALA A 217 5.54 12.66 14.92
N MET A 218 5.32 11.37 14.63
CA MET A 218 4.33 10.54 15.31
C MET A 218 4.94 9.41 16.15
N SER A 219 6.27 9.37 16.30
CA SER A 219 7.01 8.27 16.94
C SER A 219 6.55 6.89 16.44
N ALA A 220 6.40 6.77 15.11
CA ALA A 220 5.78 5.62 14.46
C ALA A 220 6.82 4.81 13.66
N PRO A 221 7.69 4.00 14.31
CA PRO A 221 8.78 3.28 13.64
C PRO A 221 8.28 2.27 12.62
N VAL A 222 7.13 1.65 12.91
CA VAL A 222 6.48 0.67 12.04
C VAL A 222 6.06 1.28 10.70
N TYR A 223 5.68 2.56 10.67
CA TYR A 223 5.40 3.31 9.44
C TYR A 223 6.66 3.51 8.59
N GLY A 224 7.82 3.75 9.22
CA GLY A 224 9.09 3.92 8.53
C GLY A 224 9.60 2.60 7.95
N MET A 225 9.57 1.51 8.73
CA MET A 225 9.97 0.17 8.26
C MET A 225 9.16 -0.30 7.05
N THR A 226 7.91 0.11 7.03
CA THR A 226 6.94 -0.11 5.98
C THR A 226 7.28 0.56 4.67
N LEU A 227 7.56 1.85 4.71
CA LEU A 227 7.97 2.56 3.51
C LEU A 227 9.36 2.13 3.08
N ALA A 228 10.22 1.72 4.02
CA ALA A 228 11.46 1.05 3.70
C ALA A 228 11.22 -0.24 2.90
N TRP A 229 10.35 -1.13 3.37
CA TRP A 229 9.97 -2.36 2.65
C TRP A 229 9.45 -2.07 1.23
N ALA A 230 8.51 -1.14 1.11
CA ALA A 230 7.91 -0.78 -0.18
C ALA A 230 8.93 -0.17 -1.16
N LEU A 231 9.80 0.73 -0.69
CA LEU A 231 10.83 1.36 -1.51
C LEU A 231 11.93 0.35 -1.90
N ALA A 232 12.34 -0.53 -1.00
CA ALA A 232 13.26 -1.63 -1.31
C ALA A 232 12.69 -2.55 -2.39
N ALA A 233 11.41 -2.89 -2.30
CA ALA A 233 10.72 -3.67 -3.33
C ALA A 233 10.68 -2.95 -4.68
N CYS A 234 10.38 -1.63 -4.70
CA CYS A 234 10.41 -0.85 -5.93
C CYS A 234 11.82 -0.81 -6.55
N ALA A 235 12.86 -0.68 -5.72
CA ALA A 235 14.25 -0.72 -6.20
C ALA A 235 14.62 -2.07 -6.83
N ASP A 236 14.18 -3.18 -6.23
CA ASP A 236 14.40 -4.53 -6.76
C ASP A 236 13.61 -4.77 -8.05
N GLY A 237 12.34 -4.34 -8.11
CA GLY A 237 11.55 -4.41 -9.33
C GLY A 237 12.15 -3.58 -10.48
N MET A 238 12.72 -2.40 -10.21
CA MET A 238 13.45 -1.62 -11.22
C MET A 238 14.70 -2.31 -11.76
N LYS A 239 15.36 -3.17 -10.97
CA LYS A 239 16.47 -4.01 -11.44
C LYS A 239 15.99 -5.08 -12.42
N LYS A 240 14.74 -5.52 -12.28
CA LYS A 240 14.09 -6.59 -13.06
C LYS A 240 13.19 -6.06 -14.18
N ARG A 241 13.22 -4.74 -14.46
CA ARG A 241 12.34 -4.10 -15.45
C ARG A 241 12.50 -4.75 -16.84
N LYS A 242 11.39 -4.89 -17.56
CA LYS A 242 11.41 -5.27 -18.98
C LYS A 242 11.76 -4.06 -19.83
N ALA A 243 12.45 -4.30 -20.95
CA ALA A 243 12.73 -3.27 -21.92
C ALA A 243 11.41 -2.74 -22.55
N ALA A 244 11.39 -1.45 -22.84
CA ALA A 244 10.31 -0.79 -23.56
C ALA A 244 10.21 -1.32 -25.00
N HIS A 245 9.01 -1.20 -25.58
CA HIS A 245 8.75 -1.69 -26.94
C HIS A 245 9.40 -0.84 -28.03
N SER A 246 9.72 0.41 -27.74
CA SER A 246 10.44 1.30 -28.67
C SER A 246 11.84 1.56 -28.14
N GLU A 247 12.83 1.57 -29.05
CA GLU A 247 14.23 1.85 -28.72
C GLU A 247 14.41 3.26 -28.13
N HIS A 248 13.63 4.22 -28.66
CA HIS A 248 13.61 5.59 -28.16
C HIS A 248 13.12 5.67 -26.70
N ASP A 249 12.02 4.99 -26.37
CA ASP A 249 11.50 5.00 -24.99
C ASP A 249 12.42 4.20 -24.05
N GLU A 250 13.03 3.11 -24.54
CA GLU A 250 13.96 2.31 -23.74
C GLU A 250 15.18 3.13 -23.31
N LYS A 251 15.71 3.97 -24.20
CA LYS A 251 16.84 4.84 -23.86
C LYS A 251 16.50 5.81 -22.73
N ILE A 252 15.30 6.39 -22.74
CA ILE A 252 14.86 7.35 -21.72
C ILE A 252 14.48 6.62 -20.42
N LEU A 253 13.64 5.59 -20.52
CA LEU A 253 13.10 4.87 -19.36
C LEU A 253 14.16 3.98 -18.70
N GLY A 254 15.11 3.45 -19.46
CA GLY A 254 16.26 2.71 -18.95
C GLY A 254 17.15 3.57 -18.06
N ALA A 255 17.48 4.78 -18.51
CA ALA A 255 18.21 5.75 -17.70
C ALA A 255 17.40 6.18 -16.48
N ALA A 256 16.11 6.49 -16.66
CA ALA A 256 15.22 6.89 -15.57
C ALA A 256 15.06 5.81 -14.50
N ALA A 257 14.96 4.54 -14.89
CA ALA A 257 14.84 3.39 -13.98
C ALA A 257 16.09 3.22 -13.10
N ASN A 258 17.28 3.46 -13.65
CA ASN A 258 18.52 3.43 -12.86
C ASN A 258 18.54 4.53 -11.78
N VAL A 259 18.09 5.74 -12.12
CA VAL A 259 17.96 6.85 -11.16
C VAL A 259 16.91 6.49 -10.11
N GLN A 260 15.74 6.02 -10.55
CA GLN A 260 14.65 5.63 -9.69
C GLN A 260 15.03 4.53 -8.70
N ARG A 261 15.76 3.50 -9.16
CA ARG A 261 16.31 2.45 -8.29
C ARG A 261 17.19 3.04 -7.18
N LYS A 262 18.07 3.98 -7.52
CA LYS A 262 18.94 4.66 -6.52
C LYS A 262 18.12 5.48 -5.54
N LEU A 263 17.12 6.23 -6.02
CA LEU A 263 16.22 7.00 -5.16
C LEU A 263 15.44 6.10 -4.20
N CYS A 264 14.88 4.99 -4.69
CA CYS A 264 14.17 4.02 -3.86
C CYS A 264 15.09 3.35 -2.82
N LEU A 265 16.33 2.99 -3.18
CA LEU A 265 17.28 2.45 -2.21
C LEU A 265 17.66 3.47 -1.14
N ALA A 266 17.97 4.71 -1.55
CA ALA A 266 18.32 5.78 -0.62
C ALA A 266 17.14 6.09 0.32
N GLY A 267 15.93 6.17 -0.23
CA GLY A 267 14.72 6.39 0.54
C GLY A 267 14.40 5.23 1.48
N SER A 268 14.59 3.98 1.03
CA SER A 268 14.44 2.80 1.87
C SER A 268 15.40 2.84 3.06
N PHE A 269 16.67 3.19 2.82
CA PHE A 269 17.66 3.29 3.89
C PHE A 269 17.28 4.41 4.87
N ALA A 270 16.92 5.60 4.37
CA ALA A 270 16.52 6.72 5.21
C ALA A 270 15.31 6.38 6.10
N CYS A 271 14.26 5.77 5.54
CA CYS A 271 13.08 5.34 6.28
C CYS A 271 13.40 4.28 7.34
N LEU A 272 14.25 3.30 7.01
CA LEU A 272 14.66 2.25 7.95
C LEU A 272 15.51 2.83 9.09
N SER A 273 16.51 3.64 8.80
CA SER A 273 17.35 4.28 9.82
C SER A 273 16.53 5.15 10.76
N THR A 274 15.59 5.93 10.21
CA THR A 274 14.69 6.76 11.01
C THR A 274 13.77 5.91 11.89
N ALA A 275 13.23 4.80 11.36
CA ALA A 275 12.42 3.87 12.12
C ALA A 275 13.20 3.22 13.26
N LEU A 276 14.41 2.74 13.00
CA LEU A 276 15.27 2.14 14.03
C LEU A 276 15.64 3.15 15.11
N TYR A 277 16.00 4.37 14.71
CA TYR A 277 16.28 5.46 15.66
C TYR A 277 15.08 5.75 16.55
N THR A 278 13.89 5.89 15.95
CA THR A 278 12.65 6.18 16.68
C THR A 278 12.21 5.02 17.58
N ALA A 279 12.52 3.77 17.20
CA ALA A 279 12.22 2.59 18.02
C ALA A 279 13.15 2.43 19.24
N LEU A 280 14.29 3.11 19.25
CA LEU A 280 15.29 3.05 20.32
C LEU A 280 15.17 4.21 21.32
N LEU A 281 14.34 5.22 21.02
CA LEU A 281 14.00 6.33 21.90
C LEU A 281 12.78 6.00 22.76
#